data_AF-A0A975PQM4-F1
#
_entry.id   AF-A0A975PQM4-F1
#
_cell.length_a   1.000
_cell.length_b   1.000
_cell.length_c   1.000
_cell.angle_alpha   90.00
_cell.angle_beta   90.00
_cell.angle_gamma   90.00
#
_symmetry.space_group_name_H-M   'P 1'
#
loop_
_entity.id
_entity.type
_entity.pdbx_description
1 polymer ?
#
loop_
_entity_poly.entity_id
_entity_poly.type
_entity_poly.pdbx_seq_one_letter_code
_entity_poly.pdbx_strand_id
1 'polypeptide(L)' 'MYDRRFFSSKLGQAAIASIIAMVAFVAISSQFTASDAYAASIAHDPIMVELA' A
#
# COMPACT_ATOMS: atom_id res chain seq x y z
N MET A 1 -5.17 24.81 -2.51
CA MET A 1 -4.34 26.01 -2.32
C MET A 1 -2.88 25.58 -2.44
N TYR A 2 -2.30 25.62 -3.64
CA TYR A 2 -0.92 25.19 -3.90
C TYR A 2 0.00 26.39 -3.65
N ASP A 3 0.66 26.41 -2.49
CA ASP A 3 1.62 27.47 -2.16
C ASP A 3 3.05 26.96 -2.32
N ARG A 4 3.75 27.46 -3.34
CA ARG A 4 5.16 27.13 -3.61
C ARG A 4 6.07 27.53 -2.46
N ARG A 5 5.67 28.51 -1.63
CA ARG A 5 6.46 28.98 -0.48
C ARG A 5 6.49 27.94 0.64
N PHE A 6 5.44 27.15 0.79
CA PHE A 6 5.39 26.06 1.77
C PHE A 6 6.52 25.04 1.51
N PHE A 7 6.71 24.63 0.26
CA PHE A 7 7.76 23.69 -0.14
C PHE A 7 9.19 24.23 0.02
N SER A 8 9.35 25.56 0.05
CA SER A 8 10.65 26.20 0.31
C SER A 8 10.96 26.36 1.80
N SER A 9 9.98 26.14 2.67
CA SER A 9 10.19 26.18 4.12
C SER A 9 10.86 24.90 4.63
N LYS A 10 11.55 24.97 5.77
CA LYS A 10 12.14 23.77 6.41
C LYS A 10 11.10 22.69 6.69
N LEU A 11 9.87 23.09 7.04
CA LEU A 11 8.76 22.17 7.29
C LEU A 11 8.32 21.46 6.00
N GLY A 12 8.16 22.22 4.90
CA GLY A 12 7.80 21.65 3.61
C GLY A 12 8.89 20.75 3.03
N GLN A 13 10.16 21.11 3.21
CA GLN A 13 11.29 20.27 2.82
C GLN A 13 11.32 18.95 3.61
N ALA A 14 11.09 19.00 4.93
CA ALA A 14 10.99 17.79 5.75
C ALA A 14 9.81 16.89 5.34
N ALA A 15 8.65 17.50 5.03
CA ALA A 15 7.49 16.77 4.53
C ALA A 15 7.77 16.09 3.17
N ILE A 16 8.39 16.82 2.23
CA ILE A 16 8.81 16.24 0.94
C ILE A 16 9.81 15.10 1.15
N ALA A 17 10.81 15.27 2.03
CA ALA A 17 11.78 14.23 2.32
C ALA A 17 11.11 12.95 2.85
N SER A 18 10.10 13.08 3.72
CA SER A 18 9.31 11.93 4.21
C SER A 18 8.53 11.24 3.09
N ILE A 19 7.89 12.01 2.21
CA ILE A 19 7.16 11.45 1.05
C ILE A 19 8.14 10.72 0.13
N ILE A 20 9.29 11.31 -0.17
CA ILE A 20 10.32 10.69 -1.01
C ILE A 20 10.82 9.39 -0.35
N ALA A 21 11.07 9.40 0.95
CA ALA A 21 11.49 8.20 1.67
C ALA A 21 10.44 7.08 1.60
N MET A 22 9.15 7.41 1.77
CA MET A 22 8.05 6.45 1.60
C MET A 22 8.01 5.89 0.17
N VAL A 23 8.10 6.75 -0.84
CA VAL A 23 8.07 6.33 -2.26
C VAL A 23 9.28 5.45 -2.60
N ALA A 24 10.47 5.82 -2.12
CA ALA A 24 11.68 5.03 -2.31
C ALA A 24 11.54 3.65 -1.65
N PHE A 25 11.05 3.60 -0.41
CA PHE A 25 10.79 2.36 0.30
C PHE A 25 9.79 1.48 -0.46
N VAL A 26 8.67 2.04 -0.93
CA VAL A 26 7.66 1.30 -1.70
C VAL A 26 8.19 0.81 -3.04
N ALA A 27 8.95 1.63 -3.77
CA ALA A 27 9.53 1.25 -5.06
C ALA A 27 10.57 0.12 -4.92
N ILE A 28 11.38 0.17 -3.86
CA ILE A 28 12.32 -0.90 -3.51
C ILE A 28 11.54 -2.14 -3.07
N SER A 29 10.57 -1.99 -2.17
CA SER A 29 9.74 -3.07 -1.64
C SER A 29 8.88 -3.75 -2.71
N SER A 30 8.45 -3.04 -3.75
CA SER A 30 7.62 -3.60 -4.83
C SER A 30 8.36 -4.65 -5.65
N GLN A 31 9.69 -4.63 -5.67
CA GLN A 31 10.51 -5.66 -6.32
C GLN A 31 10.59 -6.93 -5.46
N PHE A 32 10.40 -6.79 -4.15
CA PHE A 32 10.08 -7.89 -3.25
C PHE A 32 8.59 -8.19 -3.38
N THR A 33 8.18 -8.66 -4.56
CA THR A 33 6.87 -9.30 -4.71
C THR A 33 6.75 -10.34 -3.59
N ALA A 34 5.79 -10.13 -2.70
CA ALA A 34 5.36 -11.16 -1.78
C ALA A 34 5.02 -12.37 -2.67
N SER A 35 5.80 -13.45 -2.53
CA SER A 35 5.39 -14.79 -2.95
C SER A 35 3.90 -14.90 -2.72
N ASP A 36 3.14 -15.31 -3.74
CA ASP A 36 1.68 -15.41 -3.71
C ASP A 36 1.22 -15.67 -2.29
N ALA A 37 0.56 -14.67 -1.70
CA ALA A 37 -0.07 -14.87 -0.41
C ALA A 37 -1.18 -15.88 -0.70
N TYR A 38 -0.88 -17.17 -0.52
CA TYR A 38 -1.84 -18.26 -0.49
C TYR A 38 -2.71 -18.03 0.74
N ALA A 39 -3.54 -16.98 0.71
CA ALA A 39 -4.73 -16.91 1.52
C ALA A 39 -5.48 -18.17 1.14
N ALA A 40 -5.52 -19.15 2.04
CA ALA A 40 -6.31 -20.34 1.87
C ALA A 40 -7.71 -19.85 1.50
N SER A 41 -8.13 -20.11 0.26
CA SER A 41 -9.50 -19.82 -0.15
C SER A 41 -10.35 -20.66 0.79
N ILE A 42 -11.03 -20.00 1.73
CA ILE A 42 -12.08 -20.67 2.48
C ILE A 42 -13.10 -21.01 1.40
N ALA A 43 -13.08 -22.28 0.97
CA ALA A 43 -14.16 -22.86 0.20
C ALA A 43 -15.37 -22.82 1.13
N HIS A 44 -16.08 -21.69 1.12
CA HIS A 44 -17.39 -21.63 1.72
C HIS A 44 -18.26 -22.46 0.80
N ASP A 45 -18.45 -23.72 1.16
CA ASP A 45 -19.36 -24.64 0.49
C ASP A 45 -20.77 -24.07 0.68
N PRO A 46 -21.35 -23.39 -0.32
CA PRO A 46 -22.70 -22.90 -0.20
C PRO A 46 -23.56 -24.04 -0.76
N ILE A 47 -24.33 -24.67 0.12
CA ILE A 47 -25.41 -25.61 -0.20
C ILE A 47 -24.99 -27.09 -0.16
N MET A 48 -24.96 -27.63 1.07
CA MET A 48 -25.50 -28.98 1.34
C MET A 48 -26.77 -28.87 2.20
N VAL A 49 -27.62 -27.91 1.84
CA VAL A 49 -29.05 -27.92 2.18
C VAL A 49 -29.81 -28.02 0.85
N GLU A 50 -29.55 -29.10 0.10
CA GLU A 50 -30.44 -29.52 -0.97
C GLU A 50 -30.93 -30.93 -0.64
N LEU A 51 -32.24 -31.04 -0.62
CA LEU A 51 -33.08 -32.15 -0.19
C LEU A 51 -32.66 -33.51 -0.78
N ALA A 52 -32.59 -34.54 0.07
CA ALA A 52 -33.04 -35.91 -0.24
C ALA A 52 -33.30 -36.69 1.07
#